data_AF-A0A924I6E8-F1
#
_entry.id   AF-A0A924I6E8-F1
#
_cell.length_a   1.000
_cell.length_b   1.000
_cell.length_c   1.000
_cell.angle_alpha   90.00
_cell.angle_beta   90.00
_cell.angle_gamma   90.00
#
_symmetry.space_group_name_H-M   'P 1'
#
loop_
_entity.id
_entity.type
_entity.pdbx_description
1 polymer ?
#
loop_
_entity_poly.entity_id
_entity_poly.type
_entity_poly.pdbx_seq_one_letter_code
_entity_poly.pdbx_strand_id
1 'polypeptide(L)' 'MAIRKKPSKKSTDKKTDDPCWKGYKQVGMKEKNGKQVPNCVPDKKSSKL' A
#
# COMPACT_ATOMS: atom_id res chain seq x y z
N MET A 1 -7.73 5.20 33.09
CA MET A 1 -6.58 4.27 33.18
C MET A 1 -5.75 4.40 31.92
N ALA A 2 -4.42 4.38 32.09
CA ALA A 2 -3.43 5.00 31.21
C ALA A 2 -3.39 4.50 29.75
N ILE A 3 -3.05 5.46 28.90
CA ILE A 3 -2.68 5.39 27.49
C ILE A 3 -1.61 4.30 27.28
N ARG A 4 -1.95 3.18 26.64
CA ARG A 4 -0.98 2.13 26.26
C ARG A 4 -0.76 2.11 24.75
N LYS A 5 -0.01 3.13 24.30
CA LYS A 5 1.06 3.10 23.30
C LYS A 5 0.95 2.06 22.17
N LYS A 6 0.62 2.53 20.96
CA LYS A 6 1.03 1.95 19.67
C LYS A 6 2.47 1.42 19.74
N PRO A 7 2.76 0.18 19.32
CA PRO A 7 4.03 -0.10 18.69
C PRO A 7 3.93 0.36 17.23
N SER A 8 4.44 1.56 16.99
CA SER A 8 5.02 1.92 15.69
C SER A 8 6.08 0.87 15.32
N LYS A 9 6.00 0.35 14.09
CA LYS A 9 7.07 -0.37 13.36
C LYS A 9 7.23 -1.82 13.87
N LYS A 10 7.43 -2.85 13.04
CA LYS A 10 8.42 -2.94 11.96
C LYS A 10 8.30 -4.36 11.32
N SER A 11 8.78 -4.48 10.09
CA SER A 11 9.53 -5.63 9.55
C SER A 11 8.77 -6.80 8.90
N THR A 12 9.06 -6.95 7.60
CA THR A 12 9.40 -8.24 6.97
C THR A 12 8.26 -9.23 6.73
N ASP A 13 7.41 -8.94 5.74
CA ASP A 13 7.31 -9.78 4.55
C ASP A 13 6.72 -8.95 3.41
N LYS A 14 7.44 -8.89 2.29
CA LYS A 14 7.05 -8.11 1.12
C LYS A 14 5.92 -8.86 0.40
N LYS A 15 4.62 -8.56 0.65
CA LYS A 15 3.54 -8.64 -0.37
C LYS A 15 2.08 -8.47 0.09
N THR A 16 1.76 -8.38 1.38
CA THR A 16 0.37 -8.63 1.81
C THR A 16 -0.42 -7.41 2.30
N ASP A 17 0.21 -6.24 2.44
CA ASP A 17 -0.47 -5.00 2.89
C ASP A 17 -0.47 -3.88 1.82
N ASP A 18 0.01 -4.17 0.61
CA ASP A 18 -0.16 -3.24 -0.51
C ASP A 18 -1.63 -3.33 -0.97
N PRO A 19 -2.41 -2.23 -0.94
CA PRO A 19 -3.81 -2.22 -1.40
C PRO A 19 -3.93 -2.35 -2.94
N CYS A 20 -2.84 -2.68 -3.60
CA CYS A 20 -2.69 -2.81 -5.04
C CYS A 20 -2.36 -4.25 -5.39
N TRP A 21 -2.76 -4.68 -6.58
CA TRP A 21 -2.50 -6.04 -7.06
C TRP A 21 -1.01 -6.39 -7.05
N LYS A 22 -0.69 -7.69 -6.99
CA LYS A 22 0.69 -8.18 -7.07
C LYS A 22 1.38 -7.62 -8.32
N GLY A 23 2.46 -6.87 -8.12
CA GLY A 23 3.17 -6.18 -9.21
C GLY A 23 2.69 -4.77 -9.51
N TYR A 24 1.75 -4.23 -8.73
CA TYR A 24 1.35 -2.83 -8.72
C TYR A 24 1.67 -2.20 -7.37
N LYS A 25 2.16 -0.97 -7.38
CA LYS A 25 2.50 -0.19 -6.19
C LYS A 25 1.52 0.97 -6.02
N GLN A 26 1.11 1.23 -4.79
CA GLN A 26 0.33 2.42 -4.47
C GLN A 26 1.21 3.68 -4.60
N VAL A 27 0.74 4.65 -5.39
CA VAL A 27 1.34 5.96 -5.55
C VAL A 27 0.28 7.01 -5.25
N GLY A 28 0.17 7.35 -3.97
CA GLY A 28 -0.79 8.35 -3.48
C GLY A 28 -2.24 7.86 -3.50
N MET A 29 -3.17 8.82 -3.49
CA MET A 29 -4.61 8.60 -3.56
C MET A 29 -5.17 9.38 -4.75
N LYS A 30 -6.16 8.83 -5.44
CA LYS A 30 -6.84 9.44 -6.58
C LYS A 30 -8.34 9.43 -6.32
N GLU A 31 -9.04 10.44 -6.82
CA GLU A 31 -10.50 10.45 -6.80
C GLU A 31 -11.05 9.70 -8.03
N LYS A 32 -11.91 8.72 -7.80
CA LYS A 32 -12.65 8.01 -8.84
C LYS A 32 -14.12 8.01 -8.46
N ASN A 33 -14.95 8.68 -9.25
CA ASN A 33 -16.40 8.76 -9.03
C ASN A 33 -16.79 9.32 -7.64
N GLY A 34 -16.10 10.37 -7.20
CA GLY A 34 -16.32 11.00 -5.88
C GLY A 34 -15.84 10.18 -4.68
N LYS A 35 -15.13 9.06 -4.90
CA LYS A 35 -14.50 8.26 -3.84
C LYS A 35 -12.99 8.32 -3.97
N GLN A 36 -12.30 8.44 -2.82
CA GLN A 36 -10.85 8.35 -2.77
C GLN A 36 -10.43 6.88 -2.86
N VAL A 37 -9.66 6.55 -3.91
CA VAL A 37 -9.11 5.22 -4.18
C VAL A 37 -7.58 5.29 -4.22
N PRO A 38 -6.87 4.27 -3.72
CA PRO A 38 -5.42 4.20 -3.88
C PRO A 38 -5.07 4.13 -5.37
N ASN A 39 -4.11 4.95 -5.80
CA ASN A 39 -3.67 4.96 -7.18
C ASN A 39 -2.59 3.89 -7.39
N CYS A 40 -2.97 2.76 -7.96
CA CYS A 40 -2.10 1.61 -8.19
C CYS A 40 -1.42 1.70 -9.56
N VAL A 41 -0.08 1.75 -9.60
CA VAL A 41 0.71 1.80 -10.85
C VAL A 41 1.59 0.55 -10.98
N PRO A 42 1.86 0.06 -12.21
CA PRO A 42 2.67 -1.12 -12.41
C PRO A 42 4.10 -0.89 -11.89
N ASP A 43 4.54 -1.79 -11.01
CA ASP A 43 5.90 -1.81 -10.51
C ASP A 43 6.80 -2.39 -11.61
N LYS A 44 7.77 -1.59 -12.06
CA LYS A 44 8.70 -1.98 -13.14
C LYS A 44 9.49 -3.26 -12.83
N LYS A 45 9.60 -3.69 -11.56
CA LYS A 45 10.24 -4.97 -11.22
C LYS A 45 9.38 -6.18 -11.57
N SER A 46 8.06 -6.02 -11.69
CA SER A 46 7.15 -7.09 -12.13
C SER A 46 7.05 -7.22 -13.65
N SER A 47 7.37 -6.16 -14.41
CA SER A 47 7.30 -6.14 -15.87
C SER A 47 8.56 -6.68 -16.56
N LYS A 48 9.60 -7.06 -15.80
CA LYS A 48 10.87 -7.59 -16.32
C LYS A 48 11.18 -8.97 -15.73
N LEU A 49 10.17 -9.84 -15.70
CA LEU A 49 10.33 -11.27 -15.45
C LEU A 49 9.90 -12.05 -16.68
#